data_AF-A0A963YIF5-F1
#
_entry.id   AF-A0A963YIF5-F1
#
_cell.length_a   1.000
_cell.length_b   1.000
_cell.length_c   1.000
_cell.angle_alpha   90.00
_cell.angle_beta   90.00
_cell.angle_gamma   90.00
#
_symmetry.space_group_name_H-M   'P 1'
#
loop_
_entity.id
_entity.type
_entity.pdbx_description
1 polymer ?
#
loop_
_entity_poly.entity_id
_entity_poly.type
_entity_poly.pdbx_seq_one_letter_code
_entity_poly.pdbx_strand_id
1 'polypeptide(L)'
;MDLDKEAPNVVTEPRFRDLVISGYRVEVVCKEDAYKKGPNWHGVWILRAVSDEGVEKLLVTARTRTSRNDIKIREIKTVTGIISFLQGIGFSHTDIPLEKGKRTVQKLSSEEIAANRA
;
A
#
# COMPACT_ATOMS: atom_id res chain seq x y z
N MET A 1 -19.19 -10.36 2.08
CA MET A 1 -18.24 -10.06 3.18
C MET A 1 -18.53 -8.64 3.63
N ASP A 2 -18.87 -8.43 4.90
CA ASP A 2 -19.26 -7.10 5.43
C ASP A 2 -18.14 -6.08 5.27
N LEU A 3 -18.42 -5.02 4.52
CA LEU A 3 -17.48 -3.96 4.15
C LEU A 3 -17.14 -3.01 5.33
N ASP A 4 -17.83 -3.15 6.46
CA ASP A 4 -17.79 -2.23 7.61
C ASP A 4 -16.99 -2.74 8.83
N LYS A 5 -16.32 -3.90 8.73
CA LYS A 5 -15.62 -4.54 9.88
C LYS A 5 -14.19 -4.04 10.15
N GLU A 6 -13.67 -3.13 9.33
CA GLU A 6 -12.37 -2.49 9.55
C GLU A 6 -12.56 -1.07 10.09
N ALA A 7 -11.68 -0.62 11.00
CA ALA A 7 -11.74 0.75 11.51
C ALA A 7 -11.71 1.72 10.32
N PRO A 8 -12.46 2.84 10.35
CA PRO A 8 -12.98 3.52 9.16
C PRO A 8 -11.91 4.07 8.20
N ASN A 9 -10.63 4.08 8.58
CA ASN A 9 -9.52 4.63 7.81
C ASN A 9 -8.35 3.65 7.61
N VAL A 10 -8.48 2.37 7.99
CA VAL A 10 -7.42 1.37 7.84
C VAL A 10 -7.95 0.09 7.19
N VAL A 11 -7.08 -0.62 6.47
CA VAL A 11 -7.44 -1.86 5.76
C VAL A 11 -6.32 -2.89 5.82
N THR A 12 -6.69 -4.16 5.90
CA THR A 12 -5.76 -5.28 5.72
C THR A 12 -5.35 -5.44 4.25
N GLU A 13 -4.28 -6.19 3.97
CA GLU A 13 -3.80 -6.39 2.60
C GLU A 13 -4.86 -6.91 1.61
N PRO A 14 -5.68 -7.94 1.92
CA PRO A 14 -6.71 -8.38 0.99
C PRO A 14 -7.68 -7.26 0.61
N ARG A 15 -8.14 -6.50 1.61
CA ARG A 15 -9.05 -5.38 1.37
C ARG A 15 -8.38 -4.23 0.63
N PHE A 16 -7.11 -3.95 0.93
CA PHE A 16 -6.30 -2.98 0.19
C PHE A 16 -6.24 -3.34 -1.29
N ARG A 17 -5.96 -4.62 -1.61
CA ARG A 17 -5.95 -5.13 -2.99
C ARG A 17 -7.30 -4.92 -3.67
N ASP A 18 -8.39 -5.30 -3.02
CA ASP A 18 -9.75 -5.15 -3.58
C ASP A 18 -10.06 -3.70 -3.94
N LEU A 19 -9.69 -2.74 -3.08
CA LEU A 19 -9.89 -1.32 -3.34
C LEU A 19 -9.13 -0.85 -4.57
N VAL A 20 -7.86 -1.25 -4.70
CA VAL A 20 -7.01 -0.88 -5.84
C VAL A 20 -7.56 -1.46 -7.15
N ILE A 21 -7.99 -2.74 -7.14
CA ILE A 21 -8.64 -3.38 -8.30
C ILE A 21 -9.99 -2.72 -8.64
N SER A 22 -10.66 -2.15 -7.63
CA SER A 22 -11.90 -1.38 -7.80
C SER A 22 -11.67 0.05 -8.29
N GLY A 23 -10.42 0.45 -8.56
CA GLY A 23 -10.07 1.74 -9.14
C GLY A 23 -9.53 2.78 -8.16
N TYR A 24 -9.26 2.41 -6.90
CA TYR A 24 -8.54 3.29 -5.98
C TYR A 24 -7.09 3.47 -6.43
N ARG A 25 -6.55 4.65 -6.16
CA ARG A 25 -5.12 4.95 -6.39
C ARG A 25 -4.33 4.47 -5.18
N VAL A 26 -3.14 3.94 -5.41
CA VAL A 26 -2.17 3.69 -4.35
C VAL A 26 -1.29 4.91 -4.21
N GLU A 27 -1.14 5.38 -2.98
CA GLU A 27 -0.05 6.30 -2.66
C GLU A 27 1.01 5.61 -1.82
N VAL A 28 2.27 5.75 -2.26
CA VAL A 28 3.45 5.32 -1.52
C VAL A 28 4.01 6.56 -0.83
N VAL A 29 4.03 6.58 0.50
CA VAL A 29 4.47 7.74 1.29
C VAL A 29 5.77 7.41 2.00
N CYS A 30 6.81 8.21 1.78
CA CYS A 30 8.09 8.08 2.47
C CYS A 30 8.03 8.80 3.83
N LYS A 31 8.28 8.07 4.92
CA LYS A 31 8.18 8.58 6.30
C LYS A 31 9.51 9.03 6.88
N GLU A 32 10.61 8.55 6.33
CA GLU A 32 11.99 8.85 6.70
C GLU A 32 12.85 8.87 5.43
N ASP A 33 13.86 9.73 5.37
CA ASP A 33 14.75 9.81 4.22
C ASP A 33 15.38 8.44 3.95
N ALA A 34 15.20 7.97 2.72
CA ALA A 34 15.73 6.70 2.30
C ALA A 34 17.25 6.79 2.17
N TYR A 35 17.94 5.72 2.55
CA TYR A 35 19.38 5.63 2.50
C TYR A 35 19.80 4.34 1.80
N LYS A 36 20.99 4.38 1.19
CA LYS A 36 21.55 3.24 0.49
C LYS A 36 22.30 2.33 1.47
N LYS A 37 22.02 1.03 1.41
CA LYS A 37 22.76 -0.02 2.13
C LYS A 37 23.14 -1.12 1.14
N GLY A 38 24.41 -1.14 0.73
CA GLY A 38 24.86 -1.99 -0.37
C GLY A 38 24.16 -1.62 -1.69
N PRO A 39 23.59 -2.59 -2.43
CA PRO A 39 22.87 -2.30 -3.66
C PRO A 39 21.41 -1.87 -3.44
N ASN A 40 20.91 -1.90 -2.20
CA ASN A 40 19.49 -1.67 -1.91
C ASN A 40 19.23 -0.32 -1.24
N TRP A 41 18.02 0.20 -1.43
CA TRP A 41 17.49 1.37 -0.74
C TRP A 41 16.62 0.94 0.44
N HIS A 42 16.94 1.50 1.60
CA HIS A 42 16.23 1.31 2.85
C HIS A 42 15.56 2.61 3.24
N GLY A 43 14.45 2.51 3.97
CA GLY A 43 13.67 3.66 4.39
C GLY A 43 12.46 3.18 5.17
N VAL A 44 11.47 4.05 5.33
CA VAL A 44 10.19 3.70 5.94
C VAL A 44 9.08 4.19 5.03
N TRP A 45 8.38 3.26 4.40
CA TRP A 45 7.24 3.58 3.54
C TRP A 45 5.96 3.01 4.13
N ILE A 46 4.89 3.78 3.96
CA ILE A 46 3.52 3.33 4.22
C ILE A 46 2.70 3.48 2.95
N LEU A 47 1.65 2.67 2.83
CA LEU A 47 0.78 2.68 1.66
C LEU A 47 -0.64 3.03 2.05
N ARG A 48 -1.29 3.86 1.24
CA ARG A 48 -2.72 4.17 1.36
C ARG A 48 -3.42 3.99 0.04
N ALA A 49 -4.62 3.42 0.08
CA ALA A 49 -5.54 3.41 -1.04
C ALA A 49 -6.44 4.66 -0.94
N VAL A 50 -6.55 5.42 -2.04
CA VAL A 50 -7.27 6.69 -2.08
C VAL A 50 -8.31 6.66 -3.21
N SER A 51 -9.58 6.91 -2.86
CA SER A 51 -10.66 7.01 -3.86
C SER A 51 -10.54 8.31 -4.66
N ASP A 52 -11.28 8.40 -5.77
CA ASP A 52 -11.37 9.66 -6.53
C ASP A 52 -12.08 10.78 -5.75
N GLU A 53 -12.85 10.43 -4.72
CA GLU A 53 -13.49 11.35 -3.76
C GLU A 53 -12.56 11.74 -2.59
N GLY A 54 -11.33 11.20 -2.54
CA GLY A 54 -10.34 11.50 -1.51
C GLY A 54 -10.48 10.67 -0.22
N VAL A 55 -11.26 9.58 -0.24
CA VAL A 55 -11.36 8.68 0.92
C VAL A 55 -10.07 7.86 1.02
N GLU A 56 -9.37 8.01 2.15
CA GLU A 56 -8.10 7.34 2.40
C GLU A 56 -8.24 6.10 3.28
N LYS A 57 -7.58 5.02 2.89
CA LYS A 57 -7.52 3.75 3.63
C LYS A 57 -6.07 3.30 3.77
N LEU A 58 -5.56 3.32 4.99
CA LEU A 58 -4.16 3.01 5.29
C LEU A 58 -3.93 1.51 5.46
N LEU A 59 -2.87 0.98 4.84
CA LEU A 59 -2.51 -0.43 4.94
C LEU A 59 -1.99 -0.77 6.34
N VAL A 60 -2.56 -1.82 6.94
CA VAL A 60 -2.14 -2.35 8.25
C VAL A 60 -1.73 -3.81 8.15
N THR A 61 -0.89 -4.26 9.09
CA THR A 61 -0.67 -5.70 9.29
C THR A 61 -1.92 -6.32 9.92
N ALA A 62 -2.27 -7.54 9.53
CA ALA A 62 -3.46 -8.22 10.05
C ALA A 62 -3.51 -8.21 11.59
N ARG A 63 -4.70 -8.01 12.17
CA ARG A 63 -4.93 -8.05 13.63
C ARG A 63 -4.56 -9.43 14.17
N THR A 64 -3.59 -9.50 15.10
CA THR A 64 -3.38 -10.71 15.89
C THR A 64 -4.62 -10.94 16.74
N ARG A 65 -5.28 -12.09 16.56
CA ARG A 65 -6.60 -12.41 17.14
C ARG A 65 -6.63 -12.63 18.66
N THR A 66 -5.60 -12.20 19.39
CA THR A 66 -5.43 -12.51 20.80
C THR A 66 -5.03 -11.25 21.56
N SER A 67 -5.99 -10.73 22.34
CA SER A 67 -5.83 -9.72 23.39
C SER A 67 -5.05 -8.45 23.02
N ARG A 68 -5.80 -7.35 22.88
CA ARG A 68 -5.42 -5.94 22.66
C ARG A 68 -5.50 -5.48 21.21
N ASN A 69 -6.17 -4.35 21.09
CA ASN A 69 -6.78 -3.76 19.91
C ASN A 69 -5.74 -3.02 19.04
N ASP A 70 -4.54 -3.56 18.90
CA ASP A 70 -3.40 -2.81 18.38
C ASP A 70 -3.38 -2.89 16.85
N ILE A 71 -4.07 -1.95 16.21
CA ILE A 71 -3.96 -1.70 14.78
C ILE A 71 -2.55 -1.17 14.51
N LYS A 72 -1.74 -1.96 13.80
CA LYS A 72 -0.37 -1.58 13.43
C LYS A 72 -0.28 -1.24 11.95
N ILE A 73 0.13 -0.01 11.64
CA ILE A 73 0.42 0.45 10.28
C ILE A 73 1.51 -0.44 9.69
N ARG A 74 1.30 -0.90 8.46
CA ARG A 74 2.32 -1.68 7.77
C ARG A 74 3.39 -0.74 7.23
N GLU A 75 4.56 -0.81 7.86
CA GLU A 75 5.77 -0.19 7.35
C GLU A 75 6.54 -1.18 6.49
N ILE A 76 6.94 -0.73 5.31
CA ILE A 76 7.82 -1.47 4.41
C ILE A 76 9.18 -0.78 4.46
N LYS A 77 10.25 -1.57 4.65
CA LYS A 77 11.59 -1.06 5.00
C LYS A 77 12.60 -1.05 3.86
N THR A 78 12.21 -1.55 2.68
CA THR A 78 13.06 -1.62 1.51
C THR A 78 12.29 -1.27 0.24
N VAL A 79 12.98 -0.66 -0.73
CA VAL A 79 12.42 -0.44 -2.07
C VAL A 79 11.98 -1.75 -2.70
N THR A 80 12.76 -2.82 -2.56
CA THR A 80 12.36 -4.16 -3.03
C THR A 80 11.04 -4.63 -2.41
N GLY A 81 10.82 -4.38 -1.12
CA GLY A 81 9.56 -4.73 -0.46
C GLY A 81 8.36 -3.98 -1.02
N ILE A 82 8.54 -2.72 -1.43
CA ILE A 82 7.49 -1.94 -2.11
C ILE A 82 7.19 -2.52 -3.48
N ILE A 83 8.24 -2.79 -4.27
CA ILE A 83 8.12 -3.40 -5.60
C ILE A 83 7.39 -4.74 -5.50
N SER A 84 7.83 -5.64 -4.63
CA SER A 84 7.19 -6.96 -4.45
C SER A 84 5.72 -6.85 -4.03
N PHE A 85 5.38 -5.88 -3.17
CA PHE A 85 4.00 -5.68 -2.74
C PHE A 85 3.11 -5.19 -3.90
N LEU A 86 3.56 -4.17 -4.64
CA LEU A 86 2.78 -3.59 -5.75
C LEU A 86 2.71 -4.53 -6.95
N GLN A 87 3.80 -5.22 -7.28
CA GLN A 87 3.79 -6.30 -8.26
C GLN A 87 2.81 -7.40 -7.83
N GLY A 88 2.78 -7.74 -6.53
CA GLY A 88 1.83 -8.69 -5.97
C GLY A 88 0.38 -8.32 -6.27
N ILE A 89 0.03 -7.02 -6.24
CA ILE A 89 -1.30 -6.48 -6.59
C ILE A 89 -1.55 -6.49 -8.11
N GLY A 90 -0.49 -6.43 -8.92
CA GLY A 90 -0.53 -6.51 -10.38
C GLY A 90 -0.03 -5.26 -11.10
N PHE A 91 0.67 -4.35 -10.41
CA PHE A 91 1.37 -3.26 -11.08
C PHE A 91 2.58 -3.78 -11.88
N SER A 92 2.73 -3.31 -13.12
CA SER A 92 3.86 -3.60 -14.00
C SER A 92 5.09 -2.74 -13.72
N HIS A 93 4.90 -1.57 -13.12
CA HIS A 93 5.94 -0.61 -12.78
C HIS A 93 5.64 0.01 -11.41
N THR A 94 6.64 0.64 -10.82
CA THR A 94 6.50 1.25 -9.49
C THR A 94 7.37 2.50 -9.36
N ASP A 95 6.75 3.62 -9.01
CA ASP A 95 7.43 4.86 -8.61
C ASP A 95 7.50 4.98 -7.07
N ILE A 96 8.68 5.26 -6.52
CA ILE A 96 8.95 5.22 -5.07
C ILE A 96 9.66 6.51 -4.63
N PRO A 97 9.07 7.30 -3.74
CA PRO A 97 9.70 8.50 -3.22
C PRO A 97 10.82 8.13 -2.22
N LEU A 98 11.96 8.81 -2.31
CA LEU A 98 13.11 8.57 -1.44
C LEU A 98 13.30 9.63 -0.34
N GLU A 99 12.69 10.81 -0.47
CA GLU A 99 12.78 11.88 0.52
C GLU A 99 11.59 11.87 1.47
N LYS A 100 11.84 12.16 2.75
CA LYS A 100 10.82 12.24 3.79
C LYS A 100 9.68 13.18 3.41
N GLY A 101 8.45 12.71 3.59
CA GLY A 101 7.23 13.48 3.34
C GLY A 101 6.81 13.52 1.87
N LYS A 102 7.65 13.07 0.93
CA LYS A 102 7.24 12.90 -0.46
C LYS A 102 6.31 11.69 -0.60
N ARG A 103 5.47 11.76 -1.63
CA ARG A 103 4.55 10.70 -2.03
C ARG A 103 4.54 10.54 -3.54
N THR A 104 4.33 9.32 -4.01
CA THR A 104 4.01 9.01 -5.40
C THR A 104 2.60 8.43 -5.47
N VAL A 105 1.90 8.65 -6.59
CA VAL A 105 0.51 8.22 -6.79
C VAL A 105 0.46 7.35 -8.02
N GLN A 106 -0.12 6.16 -7.89
CA GLN A 106 -0.13 5.14 -8.94
C GLN A 106 -1.51 4.49 -9.00
N LYS A 107 -1.99 4.18 -10.20
CA LYS A 107 -3.29 3.55 -10.43
C LYS A 107 -3.09 2.41 -11.41
N LEU A 108 -3.73 1.27 -11.18
CA LEU A 108 -3.71 0.18 -12.14
C LEU A 108 -4.34 0.65 -13.45
N SER A 109 -3.71 0.28 -14.56
CA SER A 109 -4.29 0.49 -15.88
C SER A 109 -5.48 -0.45 -16.11
N SER A 110 -6.31 -0.15 -17.11
CA SER A 110 -7.41 -1.02 -17.51
C SER A 110 -6.92 -2.41 -17.92
N GLU A 111 -5.76 -2.49 -18.58
CA GLU A 111 -5.12 -3.74 -18.98
C GLU A 111 -4.64 -4.54 -17.76
N GLU A 112 -4.00 -3.89 -16.78
CA GLU A 112 -3.55 -4.54 -15.55
C GLU A 112 -4.72 -5.05 -14.70
N ILE A 113 -5.84 -4.32 -14.67
CA ILE A 113 -7.08 -4.78 -14.02
C ILE A 113 -7.66 -5.99 -14.75
N ALA A 114 -7.70 -5.98 -16.09
CA ALA A 114 -8.20 -7.11 -16.87
C ALA A 114 -7.34 -8.36 -16.66
N ALA A 115 -6.01 -8.22 -16.64
CA ALA A 115 -5.08 -9.32 -16.40
C ALA A 115 -5.22 -9.93 -14.99
N ASN A 116 -5.60 -9.14 -13.98
CA ASN A 116 -5.87 -9.64 -12.62
C ASN A 116 -7.19 -10.43 -12.48
N ARG A 117 -8.09 -10.36 -13.47
CA ARG A 117 -9.41 -11.02 -13.45
C ARG A 117 -9.46 -12.30 -14.30
N ALA A 118 -8.43 -12.57 -15.09
CA ALA A 118 -8.27 -13.76 -15.92
C ALA A 118 -7.66 -14.91 -15.09
#